data_AF-G5JES0-F1
#
_entry.id   AF-G5JES0-F1
#
_cell.length_a   1.000
_cell.length_b   1.000
_cell.length_c   1.000
_cell.angle_alpha   90.00
_cell.angle_beta   90.00
_cell.angle_gamma   90.00
#
_symmetry.space_group_name_H-M   'P 1'
#
loop_
_entity.id
_entity.type
_entity.pdbx_description
1 polymer ?
#
loop_
_entity_poly.entity_id
_entity_poly.type
_entity_poly.pdbx_seq_one_letter_code
_entity_poly.pdbx_strand_id
1 'polypeptide(L)'
;MRYDGEIVKVAENIRSNPRWNRQTYPFETSADGTIIKLNTDDWFREALKHFKQEEWLINADYVRIIAWRNKTVDKYNQAIREGLYGENVEQLVVEDRLIAKKPVFRSLPGGRKREKKIILNNSEECKVIEAPKMNYNEQYKWEFYQVKVRTDEGGIIELRILTEEAEEKRQKKLKQLAKRAIEEENYAEKKKRWVMYFELDELFDNMAYAYALTCHKAQGSSIDNVFLLVSDMYYCQDKQKIIYTGLTRAKKCCYVG
;
A
#
# COMPACT_ATOMS: atom_id res chain seq x y z
N MET A 1 -6.15 14.30 21.80
CA MET A 1 -4.90 13.64 21.38
C MET A 1 -5.24 12.56 20.36
N ARG A 2 -4.35 12.21 19.41
CA ARG A 2 -4.63 11.19 18.37
C ARG A 2 -4.40 9.74 18.84
N TYR A 3 -3.76 9.58 19.99
CA TYR A 3 -3.34 8.33 20.64
C TYR A 3 -3.18 8.63 22.14
N ASP A 4 -3.44 7.65 23.00
CA ASP A 4 -3.47 7.81 24.47
C ASP A 4 -2.59 6.74 25.17
N GLY A 5 -2.47 6.80 26.49
CA GLY A 5 -1.75 5.81 27.30
C GLY A 5 -0.22 5.83 27.15
N GLU A 6 0.42 4.67 27.33
CA GLU A 6 1.88 4.49 27.21
C GLU A 6 2.40 4.78 25.80
N ILE A 7 1.56 4.70 24.76
CA ILE A 7 1.92 5.14 23.41
C ILE A 7 2.43 6.59 23.42
N VAL A 8 1.79 7.50 24.18
CA VAL A 8 2.20 8.92 24.25
C VAL A 8 3.59 9.04 24.87
N LYS A 9 3.81 8.40 26.02
CA LYS A 9 5.07 8.48 26.76
C LYS A 9 6.23 7.90 25.96
N VAL A 10 6.03 6.73 25.35
CA VAL A 10 7.02 6.08 24.50
C VAL A 10 7.29 6.91 23.25
N ALA A 11 6.26 7.44 22.59
CA ALA A 11 6.42 8.30 21.42
C ALA A 11 7.18 9.60 21.75
N GLU A 12 6.91 10.24 22.88
CA GLU A 12 7.63 11.42 23.35
C GLU A 12 9.09 11.12 23.68
N ASN A 13 9.37 9.97 24.32
CA ASN A 13 10.73 9.52 24.58
C ASN A 13 11.50 9.27 23.26
N ILE A 14 10.88 8.55 22.33
CA ILE A 14 11.46 8.28 21.01
C ILE A 14 11.73 9.61 20.30
N ARG A 15 10.79 10.54 20.27
CA ARG A 15 10.93 11.83 19.59
C ARG A 15 11.99 12.74 20.21
N SER A 16 12.10 12.76 21.54
CA SER A 16 12.93 13.72 22.25
C SER A 16 14.38 13.27 22.44
N ASN A 17 14.67 11.98 22.25
CA ASN A 17 16.01 11.43 22.47
C ASN A 17 16.68 10.95 21.16
N PRO A 18 17.67 11.70 20.64
CA PRO A 18 18.35 11.37 19.39
C PRO A 18 19.08 10.02 19.39
N ARG A 19 19.32 9.40 20.56
CA ARG A 19 19.96 8.08 20.65
C ARG A 19 19.21 7.02 19.83
N TRP A 20 17.89 7.18 19.70
CA TRP A 20 17.02 6.26 18.99
C TRP A 20 17.17 6.29 17.46
N ASN A 21 17.98 7.21 16.91
CA ASN A 21 18.44 7.10 15.52
C ASN A 21 19.47 5.98 15.35
N ARG A 22 20.30 5.74 16.37
CA ARG A 22 21.40 4.78 16.31
C ARG A 22 20.99 3.40 16.81
N GLN A 23 20.15 3.34 17.84
CA GLN A 23 19.66 2.09 18.42
C GLN A 23 18.14 1.97 18.36
N THR A 24 17.64 0.74 18.32
CA THR A 24 16.20 0.48 18.35
C THR A 24 15.64 0.71 19.75
N TYR A 25 14.45 1.31 19.85
CA TYR A 25 13.76 1.43 21.13
C TYR A 25 13.43 0.03 21.68
N PRO A 26 13.79 -0.29 22.94
CA PRO A 26 13.51 -1.58 23.56
C PRO A 26 12.04 -1.61 23.98
N PHE A 27 11.16 -1.94 23.04
CA PHE A 27 9.73 -2.07 23.33
C PHE A 27 9.46 -3.23 24.28
N GLU A 28 8.71 -2.94 25.33
CA GLU A 28 8.13 -3.92 26.26
C GLU A 28 6.61 -3.79 26.25
N THR A 29 5.91 -4.84 26.66
CA THR A 29 4.46 -4.78 26.82
C THR A 29 4.13 -3.82 27.96
N SER A 30 3.29 -2.82 27.67
CA SER A 30 2.88 -1.83 28.66
C SER A 30 1.85 -2.39 29.63
N ALA A 31 1.87 -1.89 30.87
CA ALA A 31 0.89 -2.28 31.88
C ALA A 31 -0.56 -1.90 31.51
N ASP A 32 -0.75 -0.86 30.69
CA ASP A 32 -2.05 -0.42 30.21
C ASP A 32 -2.52 -1.14 28.92
N GLY A 33 -1.70 -2.06 28.37
CA GLY A 33 -2.03 -2.85 27.19
C GLY A 33 -2.01 -2.09 25.86
N THR A 34 -1.65 -0.80 25.85
CA THR A 34 -1.60 0.02 24.61
C THR A 34 -0.40 -0.32 23.72
N ILE A 35 0.67 -0.88 24.30
CA ILE A 35 1.83 -1.42 23.58
C ILE A 35 1.98 -2.89 23.95
N ILE A 36 2.03 -3.77 22.96
CA ILE A 36 2.16 -5.22 23.17
C ILE A 36 3.35 -5.71 22.36
N LYS A 37 4.41 -6.17 23.03
CA LYS A 37 5.56 -6.77 22.35
C LYS A 37 5.32 -8.27 22.16
N LEU A 38 5.41 -8.73 20.92
CA LEU A 38 5.30 -10.14 20.55
C LEU A 38 6.55 -10.56 19.74
N ASN A 39 6.84 -11.86 19.72
CA ASN A 39 7.74 -12.40 18.71
C ASN A 39 7.05 -12.34 17.32
N THR A 40 7.81 -12.46 16.24
CA THR A 40 7.30 -12.23 14.89
C THR A 40 6.16 -13.19 14.50
N ASP A 41 6.19 -14.44 14.95
CA ASP A 41 5.18 -15.44 14.61
C ASP A 41 3.86 -15.17 15.33
N ASP A 42 3.91 -14.93 16.64
CA ASP A 42 2.73 -14.58 17.43
C ASP A 42 2.17 -13.21 17.02
N TRP A 43 3.04 -12.26 16.70
CA TRP A 43 2.67 -10.96 16.16
C TRP A 43 1.86 -11.08 14.87
N PHE A 44 2.30 -11.94 13.94
CA PHE A 44 1.60 -12.11 12.68
C PHE A 44 0.29 -12.89 12.84
N ARG A 45 0.28 -13.93 13.69
CA ARG A 45 -0.95 -14.65 14.04
C ARG A 45 -1.99 -13.73 14.65
N GLU A 46 -1.57 -12.83 15.54
CA GLU A 46 -2.45 -11.85 16.14
C GLU A 46 -2.96 -10.84 15.12
N ALA A 47 -2.09 -10.34 14.22
CA ALA A 47 -2.49 -9.49 13.10
C ALA A 47 -3.61 -10.14 12.28
N LEU A 48 -3.41 -11.41 11.90
CA LEU A 48 -4.39 -12.15 11.11
C LEU A 48 -5.72 -12.34 11.84
N LYS A 49 -5.73 -12.51 13.17
CA LYS A 49 -6.98 -12.55 13.95
C LYS A 49 -7.75 -11.24 13.84
N HIS A 50 -7.07 -10.09 13.89
CA HIS A 50 -7.70 -8.79 13.72
C HIS A 50 -8.28 -8.60 12.31
N PHE A 51 -7.56 -9.01 11.26
CA PHE A 51 -8.10 -8.94 9.89
C PHE A 51 -9.30 -9.86 9.64
N LYS A 52 -9.51 -10.87 10.50
CA LYS A 52 -10.68 -11.77 10.44
C LYS A 52 -11.90 -11.27 11.21
N GLN A 53 -11.78 -10.18 11.98
CA GLN A 53 -12.89 -9.61 12.73
C GLN A 53 -13.86 -8.86 11.80
N GLU A 54 -15.14 -8.78 12.19
CA GLU A 54 -16.16 -8.05 11.42
C GLU A 54 -15.88 -6.54 11.37
N GLU A 55 -15.24 -5.99 12.40
CA GLU A 55 -14.86 -4.58 12.47
C GLU A 55 -13.93 -4.17 11.32
N TRP A 56 -13.09 -5.10 10.84
CA TRP A 56 -12.26 -4.87 9.66
C TRP A 56 -13.10 -4.65 8.38
N LEU A 57 -14.19 -5.41 8.22
CA LEU A 57 -15.07 -5.32 7.06
C LEU A 57 -15.85 -3.99 7.03
N ILE A 58 -16.08 -3.40 8.20
CA ILE A 58 -16.83 -2.16 8.39
C ILE A 58 -15.91 -0.94 8.36
N ASN A 59 -14.75 -1.03 9.01
CA ASN A 59 -13.81 0.07 9.19
C ASN A 59 -12.43 -0.29 8.61
N ALA A 60 -12.07 0.34 7.49
CA ALA A 60 -10.78 0.17 6.86
C ALA A 60 -9.60 0.69 7.69
N ASP A 61 -9.84 1.50 8.73
CA ASP A 61 -8.84 1.96 9.69
C ASP A 61 -8.82 1.10 10.98
N TYR A 62 -9.48 -0.07 11.00
CA TYR A 62 -9.50 -0.96 12.17
C TYR A 62 -8.13 -1.59 12.44
N VAL A 63 -7.45 -2.07 11.40
CA VAL A 63 -6.15 -2.75 11.54
C VAL A 63 -5.25 -2.52 10.32
N ARG A 64 -3.96 -2.29 10.56
CA ARG A 64 -2.92 -2.22 9.52
C ARG A 64 -1.61 -2.81 10.03
N ILE A 65 -0.91 -3.50 9.13
CA ILE A 65 0.52 -3.76 9.31
C ILE A 65 1.31 -2.54 8.81
N ILE A 66 2.29 -2.09 9.57
CA ILE A 66 3.19 -1.01 9.21
C ILE A 66 4.64 -1.53 9.20
N ALA A 67 5.29 -1.37 8.04
CA ALA A 67 6.69 -1.72 7.83
C ALA A 67 7.45 -0.59 7.12
N TRP A 68 8.76 -0.71 6.95
CA TRP A 68 9.57 0.32 6.29
C TRP A 68 9.81 0.03 4.80
N ARG A 69 10.18 -1.22 4.46
CA ARG A 69 10.54 -1.61 3.08
C ARG A 69 9.30 -2.00 2.28
N ASN A 70 9.19 -1.51 1.04
CA ASN A 70 8.12 -1.92 0.12
C ASN A 70 8.06 -3.45 -0.06
N LYS A 71 9.20 -4.12 -0.20
CA LYS A 71 9.25 -5.59 -0.32
C LYS A 71 8.64 -6.30 0.89
N THR A 72 8.83 -5.75 2.09
CA THR A 72 8.24 -6.31 3.31
C THR A 72 6.73 -6.06 3.36
N VAL A 73 6.29 -4.88 2.94
CA VAL A 73 4.86 -4.56 2.79
C VAL A 73 4.19 -5.52 1.79
N ASP A 74 4.78 -5.71 0.61
CA ASP A 74 4.24 -6.64 -0.39
C ASP A 74 4.18 -8.08 0.15
N LYS A 75 5.21 -8.52 0.89
CA LYS A 75 5.21 -9.85 1.57
C LYS A 75 4.03 -10.00 2.54
N TYR A 76 3.82 -9.04 3.44
CA TYR A 76 2.74 -9.16 4.44
C TYR A 76 1.35 -8.95 3.85
N ASN A 77 1.23 -8.14 2.80
CA ASN A 77 -0.01 -8.05 2.03
C ASN A 77 -0.41 -9.43 1.50
N GLN A 78 0.54 -10.14 0.86
CA GLN A 78 0.29 -11.48 0.35
C GLN A 78 -0.02 -12.47 1.49
N ALA A 79 0.77 -12.46 2.57
CA ALA A 79 0.58 -13.39 3.68
C ALA A 79 -0.76 -13.19 4.42
N ILE A 80 -1.21 -11.94 4.61
CA ILE A 80 -2.55 -11.67 5.17
C ILE A 80 -3.62 -12.18 4.22
N ARG A 81 -3.48 -11.91 2.93
CA ARG A 81 -4.44 -12.33 1.91
C ARG A 81 -4.58 -13.86 1.84
N GLU A 82 -3.46 -14.59 1.85
CA GLU A 82 -3.44 -16.05 1.96
C GLU A 82 -4.09 -16.53 3.27
N GLY A 83 -3.82 -15.84 4.38
CA GLY A 83 -4.44 -16.16 5.67
C GLY A 83 -5.94 -15.92 5.75
N LEU A 84 -6.48 -15.01 4.92
CA LEU A 84 -7.90 -14.66 4.84
C LEU A 84 -8.66 -15.57 3.86
N TYR A 85 -8.10 -15.80 2.66
CA TYR A 85 -8.81 -16.45 1.56
C TYR A 85 -8.29 -17.84 1.20
N GLY A 86 -7.20 -18.28 1.83
CA GLY A 86 -6.54 -19.56 1.56
C GLY A 86 -5.41 -19.47 0.53
N GLU A 87 -4.70 -20.58 0.37
CA GLU A 87 -3.65 -20.73 -0.65
C GLU A 87 -4.27 -20.85 -2.05
N ASN A 88 -3.59 -20.30 -3.07
CA ASN A 88 -4.06 -20.29 -4.48
C ASN A 88 -5.34 -19.49 -4.75
N VAL A 89 -5.66 -18.52 -3.89
CA VAL A 89 -6.70 -17.53 -4.19
C VAL A 89 -6.36 -16.76 -5.48
N GLU A 90 -7.38 -16.44 -6.29
CA GLU A 90 -7.22 -15.62 -7.48
C GLU A 90 -6.50 -14.30 -7.16
N GLN A 91 -5.85 -13.67 -8.15
CA GLN A 91 -5.10 -12.42 -7.92
C GLN A 91 -5.96 -11.31 -7.32
N LEU A 92 -7.26 -11.28 -7.54
CA LEU A 92 -8.15 -10.28 -6.96
C LEU A 92 -9.47 -10.96 -6.61
N VAL A 93 -10.01 -10.67 -5.44
CA VAL A 93 -11.32 -11.18 -4.99
C VAL A 93 -12.19 -10.06 -4.46
N VAL A 94 -13.50 -10.33 -4.35
CA VAL A 94 -14.43 -9.42 -3.68
C VAL A 94 -13.95 -9.18 -2.24
N GLU A 95 -14.16 -7.96 -1.74
CA GLU A 95 -13.66 -7.47 -0.46
C GLU A 95 -12.15 -7.18 -0.40
N ASP A 96 -11.36 -7.45 -1.45
CA ASP A 96 -9.97 -7.00 -1.47
C ASP A 96 -9.89 -5.48 -1.29
N ARG A 97 -9.01 -5.08 -0.37
CA ARG A 97 -8.71 -3.68 -0.11
C ARG A 97 -7.48 -3.27 -0.91
N LEU A 98 -7.66 -2.29 -1.79
CA LEU A 98 -6.63 -1.83 -2.71
C LEU A 98 -6.25 -0.37 -2.44
N ILE A 99 -5.00 -0.03 -2.69
CA ILE A 99 -4.44 1.32 -2.60
C ILE A 99 -3.74 1.70 -3.90
N ALA A 100 -3.96 2.92 -4.37
CA ALA A 100 -3.30 3.43 -5.56
C ALA A 100 -1.81 3.69 -5.30
N LYS A 101 -0.93 3.18 -6.18
CA LYS A 101 0.52 3.51 -6.14
C LYS A 101 0.85 4.80 -6.91
N LYS A 102 -0.10 5.32 -7.69
CA LYS A 102 -0.04 6.58 -8.45
C LYS A 102 -1.46 7.07 -8.77
N PRO A 103 -1.66 8.34 -9.14
CA PRO A 103 -2.99 8.82 -9.53
C PRO A 103 -3.53 8.03 -10.74
N VAL A 104 -4.82 7.71 -10.69
CA VAL A 104 -5.54 7.01 -11.73
C VAL A 104 -6.30 8.01 -12.59
N PHE A 105 -6.03 7.99 -13.89
CA PHE A 105 -6.62 8.91 -14.85
C PHE A 105 -7.67 8.23 -15.72
N ARG A 106 -8.72 8.97 -16.09
CA ARG A 106 -9.69 8.58 -17.12
C ARG A 106 -9.96 9.72 -18.09
N SER A 107 -10.18 9.37 -19.35
CA SER A 107 -10.63 10.31 -20.38
C SER A 107 -12.06 10.75 -20.11
N LEU A 108 -12.36 12.03 -20.34
CA LEU A 108 -13.71 12.56 -20.25
C LEU A 108 -14.56 12.15 -21.47
N PRO A 109 -15.84 11.75 -21.29
CA PRO A 109 -16.76 11.55 -22.41
C PRO A 109 -16.90 12.83 -23.24
N GLY A 110 -16.64 12.75 -24.55
CA GLY A 110 -16.74 13.90 -25.47
C GLY A 110 -15.62 14.95 -25.36
N GLY A 111 -14.62 14.75 -24.49
CA GLY A 111 -13.47 15.64 -24.36
C GLY A 111 -12.48 15.52 -25.53
N ARG A 112 -11.64 16.55 -25.74
CA ARG A 112 -10.48 16.42 -26.63
C ARG A 112 -9.59 15.29 -26.10
N LYS A 113 -8.93 14.51 -26.96
CA LYS A 113 -8.07 13.33 -26.65
C LYS A 113 -7.06 13.47 -25.49
N ARG A 114 -6.82 14.68 -24.97
CA ARG A 114 -5.84 15.00 -23.91
C ARG A 114 -6.45 15.42 -22.57
N GLU A 115 -7.76 15.61 -22.46
CA GLU A 115 -8.38 15.95 -21.17
C GLU A 115 -8.64 14.68 -20.36
N LYS A 116 -7.92 14.56 -19.24
CA LYS A 116 -8.04 13.45 -18.30
C LYS A 116 -8.46 13.99 -16.94
N LYS A 117 -9.36 13.28 -16.27
CA LYS A 117 -9.72 13.52 -14.87
C LYS A 117 -9.06 12.46 -14.00
N ILE A 118 -8.59 12.88 -12.82
CA ILE A 118 -8.17 11.95 -11.77
C ILE A 118 -9.43 11.36 -11.15
N ILE A 119 -9.54 10.03 -11.17
CA ILE A 119 -10.66 9.30 -10.56
C ILE A 119 -10.30 8.63 -9.24
N LEU A 120 -9.00 8.52 -8.94
CA LEU A 120 -8.45 8.02 -7.69
C LEU A 120 -7.06 8.64 -7.51
N ASN A 121 -6.81 9.35 -6.41
CA ASN A 121 -5.50 9.94 -6.16
C ASN A 121 -4.48 8.89 -5.68
N ASN A 122 -3.19 9.25 -5.71
CA ASN A 122 -2.15 8.42 -5.11
C ASN A 122 -2.43 8.20 -3.62
N SER A 123 -2.23 6.96 -3.14
CA SER A 123 -2.51 6.54 -1.78
C SER A 123 -3.99 6.57 -1.36
N GLU A 124 -4.93 6.86 -2.26
CA GLU A 124 -6.34 6.61 -1.98
C GLU A 124 -6.64 5.12 -2.04
N GLU A 125 -7.51 4.69 -1.14
CA GLU A 125 -7.94 3.31 -1.01
C GLU A 125 -9.33 3.08 -1.59
N CYS A 126 -9.59 1.83 -1.96
CA CYS A 126 -10.88 1.38 -2.44
C CYS A 126 -11.07 -0.11 -2.12
N LYS A 127 -12.33 -0.57 -2.17
CA LYS A 127 -12.70 -1.96 -1.91
C LYS A 127 -13.30 -2.60 -3.16
N VAL A 128 -12.87 -3.81 -3.52
CA VAL A 128 -13.47 -4.59 -4.60
C VAL A 128 -14.89 -5.00 -4.23
N ILE A 129 -15.87 -4.70 -5.09
CA ILE A 129 -17.30 -4.94 -4.80
C ILE A 129 -17.96 -5.98 -5.71
N GLU A 130 -17.31 -6.36 -6.82
CA GLU A 130 -17.78 -7.39 -7.75
C GLU A 130 -16.61 -8.28 -8.16
N ALA A 131 -16.89 -9.53 -8.55
CA ALA A 131 -15.89 -10.46 -9.05
C ALA A 131 -15.15 -9.83 -10.27
N PRO A 132 -13.81 -9.74 -10.22
CA PRO A 132 -13.02 -9.21 -11.32
C PRO A 132 -13.28 -9.95 -12.64
N LYS A 133 -13.36 -9.21 -13.75
CA LYS A 133 -13.55 -9.80 -15.08
C LYS A 133 -12.25 -9.76 -15.86
N MET A 134 -11.78 -10.92 -16.30
CA MET A 134 -10.61 -10.99 -17.18
C MET A 134 -10.92 -10.36 -18.54
N ASN A 135 -9.97 -9.60 -19.06
CA ASN A 135 -10.05 -8.95 -20.35
C ASN A 135 -8.65 -8.89 -20.99
N TYR A 136 -8.60 -8.57 -22.29
CA TYR A 136 -7.38 -8.58 -23.08
C TYR A 136 -7.27 -7.32 -23.92
N ASN A 137 -6.10 -6.69 -23.90
CA ASN A 137 -5.79 -5.56 -24.76
C ASN A 137 -5.10 -6.05 -26.03
N GLU A 138 -5.81 -6.06 -27.16
CA GLU A 138 -5.30 -6.52 -28.46
C GLU A 138 -4.08 -5.73 -28.96
N GLN A 139 -4.06 -4.41 -28.73
CA GLN A 139 -3.01 -3.53 -29.22
C GLN A 139 -1.64 -3.86 -28.61
N TYR A 140 -1.61 -4.13 -27.30
CA TYR A 140 -0.38 -4.38 -26.55
C TYR A 140 -0.19 -5.84 -26.12
N LYS A 141 -1.20 -6.68 -26.38
CA LYS A 141 -1.25 -8.11 -26.05
C LYS A 141 -1.16 -8.41 -24.55
N TRP A 142 -1.88 -7.64 -23.75
CA TRP A 142 -1.82 -7.72 -22.28
C TRP A 142 -3.14 -8.16 -21.67
N GLU A 143 -3.06 -9.11 -20.76
CA GLU A 143 -4.19 -9.58 -19.94
C GLU A 143 -4.35 -8.69 -18.71
N PHE A 144 -5.58 -8.37 -18.39
CA PHE A 144 -5.92 -7.50 -17.26
C PHE A 144 -7.30 -7.82 -16.71
N TYR A 145 -7.49 -7.48 -15.44
CA TYR A 145 -8.78 -7.50 -14.78
C TYR A 145 -9.47 -6.14 -14.92
N GLN A 146 -10.74 -6.17 -15.33
CA GLN A 146 -11.69 -5.09 -15.06
C GLN A 146 -12.27 -5.29 -13.67
N VAL A 147 -12.06 -4.29 -12.80
CA VAL A 147 -12.35 -4.40 -11.37
C VAL A 147 -13.23 -3.24 -10.96
N LYS A 148 -14.48 -3.53 -10.57
CA LYS A 148 -15.33 -2.51 -9.96
C LYS A 148 -15.01 -2.39 -8.48
N VAL A 149 -14.76 -1.16 -8.06
CA VAL A 149 -14.40 -0.85 -6.69
C VAL A 149 -15.26 0.29 -6.14
N ARG A 150 -15.44 0.31 -4.83
CA ARG A 150 -16.01 1.43 -4.08
C ARG A 150 -14.88 2.18 -3.39
N THR A 151 -14.75 3.48 -3.65
CA THR A 151 -13.81 4.37 -2.94
C THR A 151 -14.33 4.67 -1.54
N ASP A 152 -13.46 5.18 -0.66
CA ASP A 152 -13.87 5.56 0.70
C ASP A 152 -14.84 6.73 0.76
N GLU A 153 -14.83 7.57 -0.28
CA GLU A 153 -15.82 8.62 -0.47
C GLU A 153 -17.19 8.08 -0.95
N GLY A 154 -17.30 6.76 -1.14
CA GLY A 154 -18.53 6.07 -1.57
C GLY A 154 -18.72 6.01 -3.09
N GLY A 155 -17.80 6.59 -3.87
CA GLY A 155 -17.84 6.56 -5.33
C GLY A 155 -17.58 5.16 -5.89
N ILE A 156 -18.24 4.80 -6.99
CA ILE A 156 -17.96 3.55 -7.71
C ILE A 156 -17.16 3.88 -8.96
N ILE A 157 -16.01 3.22 -9.11
CA ILE A 157 -15.13 3.37 -10.27
C ILE A 157 -14.75 1.98 -10.83
N GLU A 158 -14.34 1.94 -12.09
CA GLU A 158 -13.81 0.73 -12.72
C GLU A 158 -12.30 0.88 -12.97
N LEU A 159 -11.52 -0.05 -12.43
CA LEU A 159 -10.08 -0.17 -12.57
C LEU A 159 -9.70 -1.20 -13.63
N ARG A 160 -8.52 -1.03 -14.22
CA ARG A 160 -7.87 -1.93 -15.19
C ARG A 160 -6.53 -2.38 -14.62
N ILE A 161 -6.52 -3.52 -13.93
CA ILE A 161 -5.35 -4.00 -13.19
C ILE A 161 -4.73 -5.16 -13.97
N LEU A 162 -3.45 -5.08 -14.31
CA LEU A 162 -2.77 -6.16 -15.05
C LEU A 162 -2.69 -7.44 -14.23
N THR A 163 -2.64 -8.58 -14.94
CA THR A 163 -2.22 -9.84 -14.31
C THR A 163 -0.77 -9.72 -13.84
N GLU A 164 -0.35 -10.52 -12.84
CA GLU A 164 1.04 -10.52 -12.37
C GLU A 164 2.04 -10.73 -13.52
N GLU A 165 1.78 -11.70 -14.39
CA GLU A 165 2.61 -11.97 -15.56
C GLU A 165 2.66 -10.80 -16.55
N ALA A 166 1.52 -10.15 -16.81
CA ALA A 166 1.45 -9.01 -17.71
C ALA A 166 2.13 -7.76 -17.10
N GLU A 167 2.03 -7.58 -15.78
CA GLU A 167 2.71 -6.51 -15.06
C GLU A 167 4.23 -6.67 -15.12
N GLU A 168 4.76 -7.88 -14.97
CA GLU A 168 6.20 -8.13 -15.16
C GLU A 168 6.67 -7.77 -16.57
N LYS A 169 5.89 -8.16 -17.59
CA LYS A 169 6.17 -7.82 -18.99
C LYS A 169 6.13 -6.30 -19.19
N ARG A 170 5.14 -5.61 -18.60
CA ARG A 170 5.03 -4.14 -18.63
C ARG A 170 6.26 -3.48 -18.00
N GLN A 171 6.68 -3.92 -16.82
CA GLN A 171 7.85 -3.35 -16.12
C GLN A 171 9.14 -3.49 -16.95
N LYS A 172 9.36 -4.65 -17.58
CA LYS A 172 10.47 -4.85 -18.51
C LYS A 172 10.38 -3.89 -19.70
N LYS A 173 9.19 -3.72 -20.29
CA LYS A 173 8.97 -2.83 -21.43
C LYS A 173 9.17 -1.36 -21.07
N LEU A 174 8.66 -0.90 -19.93
CA LEU A 174 8.84 0.47 -19.43
C LEU A 174 10.31 0.79 -19.21
N LYS A 175 11.08 -0.12 -18.59
CA LYS A 175 12.53 0.06 -18.43
C LYS A 175 13.25 0.20 -19.78
N GLN A 176 12.87 -0.60 -20.79
CA GLN A 176 13.43 -0.50 -22.13
C GLN A 176 13.08 0.84 -22.80
N LEU A 177 11.83 1.29 -22.69
CA LEU A 177 11.38 2.57 -23.25
C LEU A 177 12.10 3.74 -22.57
N ALA A 178 12.20 3.73 -21.24
CA ALA A 178 12.92 4.75 -20.48
C ALA A 178 14.40 4.81 -20.88
N LYS A 179 15.08 3.66 -20.97
CA LYS A 179 16.49 3.59 -21.40
C LYS A 179 16.68 4.23 -22.78
N ARG A 180 15.87 3.83 -23.76
CA ARG A 180 15.93 4.38 -25.12
C ARG A 180 15.62 5.88 -25.16
N ALA A 181 14.72 6.36 -24.30
CA ALA A 181 14.39 7.78 -24.22
C ALA A 181 15.53 8.60 -23.58
N ILE A 182 16.24 8.04 -22.61
CA ILE A 182 17.39 8.69 -21.96
C ILE A 182 18.57 8.79 -22.92
N GLU A 183 18.88 7.72 -23.65
CA GLU A 183 19.99 7.62 -24.61
C GLU A 183 19.77 8.42 -25.91
N GLU A 184 18.54 8.86 -26.17
CA GLU A 184 18.22 9.65 -27.37
C GLU A 184 18.68 11.10 -27.21
N GLU A 185 19.53 11.55 -28.14
CA GLU A 185 20.06 12.91 -28.19
C GLU A 185 19.12 13.86 -28.95
N ASN A 186 18.40 13.36 -29.97
CA ASN A 186 17.48 14.19 -30.73
C ASN A 186 16.25 14.56 -29.88
N TYR A 187 16.06 15.84 -29.61
CA TYR A 187 14.97 16.34 -28.77
C TYR A 187 13.57 15.90 -29.24
N ALA A 188 13.30 15.93 -30.55
CA ALA A 188 11.99 15.59 -31.10
C ALA A 188 11.70 14.09 -30.94
N GLU A 189 12.67 13.22 -31.23
CA GLU A 189 12.54 11.78 -31.05
C GLU A 189 12.49 11.39 -29.58
N LYS A 190 13.30 12.03 -28.73
CA LYS A 190 13.26 11.86 -27.27
C LYS A 190 11.87 12.13 -26.71
N LYS A 191 11.25 13.22 -27.15
CA LYS A 191 9.86 13.56 -26.79
C LYS A 191 8.88 12.46 -27.22
N LYS A 192 8.98 11.95 -28.44
CA LYS A 192 8.12 10.84 -28.92
C LYS A 192 8.31 9.57 -28.08
N ARG A 193 9.55 9.23 -27.71
CA ARG A 193 9.85 8.05 -26.87
C ARG A 193 9.25 8.19 -25.47
N TRP A 194 9.31 9.38 -24.86
CA TRP A 194 8.63 9.63 -23.60
C TRP A 194 7.12 9.54 -23.70
N VAL A 195 6.51 10.03 -24.79
CA VAL A 195 5.07 9.85 -25.03
C VAL A 195 4.70 8.37 -25.02
N MET A 196 5.45 7.51 -25.72
CA MET A 196 5.20 6.05 -25.70
C MET A 196 5.35 5.45 -24.31
N TYR A 197 6.31 5.91 -23.51
CA TYR A 197 6.47 5.48 -22.12
C TYR A 197 5.24 5.83 -21.28
N PHE A 198 4.78 7.08 -21.33
CA PHE A 198 3.66 7.56 -20.52
C PHE A 198 2.32 6.97 -20.99
N GLU A 199 2.10 6.81 -22.30
CA GLU A 199 0.93 6.12 -22.83
C GLU A 199 0.82 4.70 -22.27
N LEU A 200 1.95 3.99 -22.21
CA LEU A 200 1.99 2.63 -21.69
C LEU A 200 1.83 2.57 -20.17
N ASP A 201 2.47 3.49 -19.45
CA ASP A 201 2.37 3.55 -18.00
C ASP A 201 0.95 3.89 -17.54
N GLU A 202 0.26 4.82 -18.23
CA GLU A 202 -1.09 5.28 -17.87
C GLU A 202 -2.23 4.38 -18.39
N LEU A 203 -1.93 3.36 -19.18
CA LEU A 203 -2.95 2.49 -19.78
C LEU A 203 -3.65 1.58 -18.75
N PHE A 204 -2.90 1.18 -17.72
CA PHE A 204 -3.36 0.28 -16.65
C PHE A 204 -3.08 0.90 -15.28
N ASP A 205 -3.93 0.58 -14.32
CA ASP A 205 -3.91 1.17 -13.00
C ASP A 205 -2.98 0.39 -12.09
N ASN A 206 -2.05 1.10 -11.46
CA ASN A 206 -1.06 0.51 -10.57
C ASN A 206 -1.59 0.49 -9.13
N MET A 207 -2.16 -0.65 -8.75
CA MET A 207 -2.75 -0.89 -7.44
C MET A 207 -1.88 -1.83 -6.60
N ALA A 208 -1.94 -1.68 -5.29
CA ALA A 208 -1.42 -2.65 -4.32
C ALA A 208 -2.55 -3.06 -3.38
N TYR A 209 -2.37 -4.14 -2.63
CA TYR A 209 -3.20 -4.36 -1.45
C TYR A 209 -2.87 -3.37 -0.33
N ALA A 210 -3.87 -3.07 0.49
CA ALA A 210 -3.75 -2.09 1.58
C ALA A 210 -3.78 -2.73 2.98
N TYR A 211 -3.55 -4.04 3.12
CA TYR A 211 -3.47 -4.70 4.45
C TYR A 211 -2.22 -4.25 5.23
N ALA A 212 -1.11 -4.11 4.51
CA ALA A 212 0.16 -3.59 4.99
C ALA A 212 0.51 -2.29 4.24
N LEU A 213 1.10 -1.34 4.95
CA LEU A 213 1.54 -0.05 4.41
C LEU A 213 2.98 0.25 4.84
N THR A 214 3.66 1.07 4.06
CA THR A 214 4.92 1.66 4.52
C THR A 214 4.62 2.74 5.54
N CYS A 215 5.53 2.99 6.49
CA CYS A 215 5.39 4.08 7.47
C CYS A 215 5.11 5.43 6.82
N HIS A 216 5.71 5.70 5.65
CA HIS A 216 5.49 6.92 4.89
C HIS A 216 4.06 7.02 4.35
N LYS A 217 3.49 5.93 3.85
CA LYS A 217 2.11 5.91 3.34
C LYS A 217 1.07 5.97 4.46
N ALA A 218 1.40 5.48 5.66
CA ALA A 218 0.53 5.58 6.83
C ALA A 218 0.55 6.97 7.49
N GLN A 219 1.39 7.91 7.04
CA GLN A 219 1.51 9.22 7.67
C GLN A 219 0.18 10.00 7.54
N GLY A 220 -0.31 10.51 8.67
CA GLY A 220 -1.57 11.24 8.73
C GLY A 220 -2.80 10.37 9.02
N SER A 221 -2.69 9.06 8.83
CA SER A 221 -3.74 8.08 9.15
C SER A 221 -3.83 7.85 10.67
N SER A 222 -5.01 7.45 11.14
CA SER A 222 -5.30 7.09 12.53
C SER A 222 -5.97 5.73 12.53
N ILE A 223 -5.23 4.70 12.94
CA ILE A 223 -5.62 3.29 12.83
C ILE A 223 -5.85 2.75 14.23
N ASP A 224 -6.94 2.04 14.47
CA ASP A 224 -7.27 1.51 15.79
C ASP A 224 -6.18 0.55 16.30
N ASN A 225 -5.81 -0.46 15.51
CA ASN A 225 -4.79 -1.45 15.85
C ASN A 225 -3.65 -1.44 14.83
N VAL A 226 -2.44 -1.10 15.28
CA VAL A 226 -1.25 -1.10 14.42
C VAL A 226 -0.37 -2.27 14.76
N PHE A 227 -0.02 -3.04 13.75
CA PHE A 227 1.00 -4.07 13.81
C PHE A 227 2.29 -3.47 13.24
N LEU A 228 3.18 -2.99 14.11
CA LEU A 228 4.42 -2.31 13.76
C LEU A 228 5.59 -3.30 13.71
N LEU A 229 6.17 -3.51 12.53
CA LEU A 229 7.30 -4.42 12.35
C LEU A 229 8.63 -3.68 12.54
N VAL A 230 9.13 -3.63 13.78
CA VAL A 230 10.33 -2.86 14.13
C VAL A 230 11.61 -3.54 13.63
N SER A 231 11.62 -4.87 13.52
CA SER A 231 12.73 -5.62 12.93
C SER A 231 13.04 -5.18 11.49
N ASP A 232 12.02 -4.77 10.73
CA ASP A 232 12.18 -4.25 9.36
C ASP A 232 12.88 -2.89 9.31
N MET A 233 12.85 -2.14 10.41
CA MET A 233 13.32 -0.75 10.51
C MET A 233 14.77 -0.64 11.00
N TYR A 234 15.42 -1.77 11.29
CA TYR A 234 16.76 -1.81 11.90
C TYR A 234 17.82 -1.06 11.07
N TYR A 235 17.74 -1.16 9.74
CA TYR A 235 18.68 -0.57 8.80
C TYR A 235 18.25 0.81 8.26
N CYS A 236 17.16 1.37 8.79
CA CYS A 236 16.70 2.69 8.37
C CYS A 236 17.63 3.78 8.94
N GLN A 237 18.02 4.76 8.11
CA GLN A 237 18.85 5.89 8.54
C GLN A 237 18.08 6.83 9.49
N ASP A 238 16.80 7.10 9.20
CA ASP A 238 15.89 7.93 10.01
C ASP A 238 15.05 7.08 10.97
N LYS A 239 15.66 6.09 11.62
CA LYS A 239 15.00 5.08 12.47
C LYS A 239 14.07 5.70 13.52
N GLN A 240 14.51 6.74 14.21
CA GLN A 240 13.73 7.43 15.24
C GLN A 240 12.41 7.95 14.67
N LYS A 241 12.45 8.63 13.51
CA LYS A 241 11.28 9.23 12.87
C LYS A 241 10.32 8.17 12.35
N ILE A 242 10.84 7.09 11.76
CA ILE A 242 10.03 6.01 11.20
C ILE A 242 9.31 5.23 12.32
N ILE A 243 10.02 4.85 13.38
CA ILE A 243 9.40 4.18 14.53
C ILE A 243 8.37 5.09 15.20
N TYR A 244 8.71 6.37 15.44
CA TYR A 244 7.77 7.35 15.99
C TYR A 244 6.51 7.48 15.13
N THR A 245 6.68 7.60 13.80
CA THR A 245 5.56 7.76 12.88
C THR A 245 4.65 6.54 12.93
N GLY A 246 5.22 5.33 12.85
CA GLY A 246 4.47 4.07 12.92
C GLY A 246 3.75 3.88 14.24
N LEU A 247 4.43 4.09 15.37
CA LEU A 247 3.86 3.96 16.72
C LEU A 247 2.67 4.91 16.91
N THR A 248 2.81 6.18 16.51
CA THR A 248 1.76 7.19 16.67
C THR A 248 0.58 7.07 15.70
N ARG A 249 0.59 6.07 14.79
CA ARG A 249 -0.59 5.75 13.99
C ARG A 249 -1.64 4.99 14.80
N ALA A 250 -1.21 4.28 15.84
CA ALA A 250 -2.06 3.47 16.70
C ALA A 250 -2.93 4.36 17.59
N LYS A 251 -4.25 4.19 17.50
CA LYS A 251 -5.21 4.90 18.36
C LYS A 251 -5.53 4.11 19.63
N LYS A 252 -5.65 2.77 19.52
CA LYS A 252 -5.95 1.88 20.65
C LYS A 252 -4.71 1.07 21.05
N CYS A 253 -4.21 0.23 20.14
CA CYS A 253 -3.14 -0.72 20.44
C CYS A 253 -2.06 -0.71 19.36
N CYS A 254 -0.80 -0.77 19.79
CA CYS A 254 0.37 -0.99 18.94
C CYS A 254 1.04 -2.32 19.30
N TYR A 255 0.97 -3.28 18.39
CA TYR A 255 1.62 -4.58 18.48
C TYR A 255 2.98 -4.50 17.81
N VAL A 256 4.05 -4.74 18.56
CA VAL A 256 5.43 -4.58 18.08
C VAL A 256 6.04 -5.94 17.75
N GLY A 257 6.40 -6.13 16.49
CA GLY A 257 7.04 -7.32 15.92
C GLY A 257 8.57 -7.21 15.86
#